data_AF-A0A8S1RRR9-F1
#
_entry.id   AF-A0A8S1RRR9-F1
#
_cell.length_a   1.000
_cell.length_b   1.000
_cell.length_c   1.000
_cell.angle_alpha   90.00
_cell.angle_beta   90.00
_cell.angle_gamma   90.00
#
_symmetry.space_group_name_H-M   'P 1'
#
loop_
_entity.id
_entity.type
_entity.pdbx_description
1 polymer ?
#
loop_
_entity_poly.entity_id
_entity_poly.type
_entity_poly.pdbx_seq_one_letter_code
_entity_poly.pdbx_strand_id
1 'polypeptide(L)'
;MEKILIFLISAQVIFPFIYYDTGLARNFDYTFDSSFNCQNDYSRTATISFSNAFENIPQVFFYLEYLDISTSEMEFYLSITTITKTSFTAIVNCRKNRIYTLQLRWFAIDDQRIEVISNFNMENPDDKTFPIKNPNAQSGFVVLTRLCYTGQIDFLLSISQITTNSVTVSITKVAGKFSNLKQIGYFVVVGIEEAFINLGLKSVTGAFSSGSFAKQPNRWFVIALEGLNYSNN
;
A
#
# COMPACT_ATOMS: atom_id res chain seq x y z
N MET A 1 2.65 -55.57 -36.13
CA MET A 1 2.85 -54.25 -36.77
C MET A 1 2.05 -53.24 -35.98
N GLU A 2 2.78 -52.49 -35.16
CA GLU A 2 2.30 -51.42 -34.29
C GLU A 2 1.76 -50.25 -35.13
N LYS A 3 0.63 -49.67 -34.69
CA LYS A 3 0.30 -48.28 -34.98
C LYS A 3 -0.19 -47.64 -33.69
N ILE A 4 0.77 -47.32 -32.83
CA ILE A 4 0.58 -46.34 -31.75
C ILE A 4 0.50 -44.99 -32.46
N LEU A 5 -0.73 -44.50 -32.67
CA LEU A 5 -0.97 -43.15 -33.11
C LEU A 5 -0.71 -42.25 -31.90
N ILE A 6 0.48 -41.65 -31.87
CA ILE A 6 0.87 -40.65 -30.88
C ILE A 6 -0.11 -39.48 -31.02
N PHE A 7 -1.08 -39.42 -30.12
CA PHE A 7 -1.83 -38.22 -29.84
C PHE A 7 -0.82 -37.22 -29.25
N LEU A 8 -0.28 -36.37 -30.12
CA LEU A 8 0.31 -35.09 -29.73
C LEU A 8 -0.83 -34.28 -29.12
N ILE A 9 -1.10 -34.52 -27.84
CA ILE A 9 -1.69 -33.52 -26.97
C ILE A 9 -0.67 -32.38 -27.02
N SER A 10 -0.93 -31.41 -27.88
CA SER A 10 -0.43 -30.06 -27.72
C SER A 10 -0.86 -29.65 -26.32
N ALA A 11 0.00 -29.92 -25.35
CA ALA A 11 -0.06 -29.31 -24.04
C ALA A 11 -0.10 -27.82 -24.35
N GLN A 12 -1.28 -27.22 -24.25
CA GLN A 12 -1.36 -25.81 -23.96
C GLN A 12 -0.50 -25.67 -22.73
N VAL A 13 0.68 -25.08 -22.92
CA VAL A 13 1.50 -24.60 -21.83
C VAL A 13 0.60 -23.57 -21.17
N ILE A 14 -0.18 -24.02 -20.19
CA ILE A 14 -0.93 -23.13 -19.30
C ILE A 14 0.19 -22.37 -18.61
N PHE A 15 0.48 -21.18 -19.13
CA PHE A 15 1.37 -20.27 -18.45
C PHE A 15 0.79 -20.09 -17.04
N PRO A 16 1.57 -20.32 -15.98
CA PRO A 16 1.06 -20.16 -14.63
C PRO A 16 0.75 -18.67 -14.42
N PHE A 17 -0.52 -18.31 -14.50
CA PHE A 17 -1.01 -17.00 -14.05
C PHE A 17 -1.01 -17.00 -12.53
N ILE A 18 -0.66 -15.85 -11.95
CA ILE A 18 -0.67 -15.64 -10.50
C ILE A 18 -1.88 -14.78 -10.16
N TYR A 19 -2.59 -15.11 -9.08
CA TYR A 19 -3.71 -14.30 -8.57
C TYR A 19 -3.22 -13.16 -7.67
N TYR A 20 -2.02 -13.32 -7.11
CA TYR A 20 -1.34 -12.27 -6.37
C TYR A 20 0.18 -12.40 -6.52
N ASP A 21 0.87 -11.29 -6.34
CA ASP A 21 2.32 -11.23 -6.28
C ASP A 21 2.76 -10.20 -5.23
N THR A 22 3.96 -10.38 -4.70
CA THR A 22 4.54 -9.45 -3.73
C THR A 22 6.06 -9.42 -3.85
N GLY A 23 6.63 -8.26 -3.53
CA GLY A 23 8.07 -8.11 -3.50
C GLY A 23 8.50 -6.84 -2.78
N LEU A 24 9.80 -6.60 -2.78
CA LEU A 24 10.41 -5.44 -2.15
C LEU A 24 10.98 -4.52 -3.22
N ALA A 25 10.54 -3.27 -3.25
CA ALA A 25 11.13 -2.24 -4.09
C ALA A 25 12.36 -1.64 -3.40
N ARG A 26 13.56 -2.01 -3.87
CA ARG A 26 14.85 -1.51 -3.36
C ARG A 26 15.42 -0.34 -4.17
N ASN A 27 14.72 0.10 -5.21
CA ASN A 27 15.13 1.20 -6.09
C ASN A 27 15.18 2.57 -5.40
N PHE A 28 14.69 2.66 -4.16
CA PHE A 28 14.66 3.87 -3.34
C PHE A 28 15.53 3.71 -2.09
N ASP A 29 16.63 2.96 -2.21
CA ASP A 29 17.56 2.69 -1.12
C ASP A 29 18.98 3.06 -1.55
N TYR A 30 19.58 4.08 -0.92
CA TYR A 30 20.94 4.53 -1.25
C TYR A 30 21.99 3.42 -1.10
N THR A 31 21.74 2.42 -0.23
CA THR A 31 22.66 1.29 -0.04
C THR A 31 22.65 0.31 -1.20
N PHE A 32 21.54 0.21 -1.94
CA PHE A 32 21.40 -0.65 -3.14
C PHE A 32 21.57 0.14 -4.43
N ASP A 33 21.21 1.41 -4.43
CA ASP A 33 21.29 2.33 -5.57
C ASP A 33 21.93 3.64 -5.12
N SER A 34 23.24 3.75 -5.32
CA SER A 34 24.01 4.95 -4.94
C SER A 34 23.60 6.21 -5.70
N SER A 35 22.77 6.10 -6.74
CA SER A 35 22.18 7.25 -7.45
C SER A 35 20.93 7.81 -6.75
N PHE A 36 20.39 7.12 -5.75
CA PHE A 36 19.22 7.55 -4.98
C PHE A 36 19.61 8.64 -3.97
N ASN A 37 19.42 9.91 -4.32
CA ASN A 37 19.70 11.05 -3.44
C ASN A 37 18.44 11.88 -3.18
N CYS A 38 17.52 11.31 -2.41
CA CYS A 38 16.19 11.86 -2.15
C CYS A 38 16.23 13.07 -1.20
N GLN A 39 16.41 14.27 -1.77
CA GLN A 39 16.36 15.58 -1.10
C GLN A 39 16.19 16.69 -2.16
N ASN A 40 15.75 17.89 -1.76
CA ASN A 40 15.73 19.09 -2.63
C ASN A 40 15.04 18.89 -3.99
N ASP A 41 13.76 18.56 -3.96
CA ASP A 41 12.89 18.25 -5.12
C ASP A 41 13.37 17.09 -6.02
N TYR A 42 14.23 16.21 -5.50
CA TYR A 42 14.66 15.01 -6.21
C TYR A 42 13.48 14.09 -6.55
N SER A 43 13.50 13.53 -7.76
CA SER A 43 12.52 12.56 -8.23
C SER A 43 13.19 11.28 -8.69
N ARG A 44 12.64 10.13 -8.31
CA ARG A 44 13.05 8.82 -8.80
C ARG A 44 11.84 8.05 -9.28
N THR A 45 11.96 7.50 -10.48
CA THR A 45 11.00 6.58 -11.07
C THR A 45 11.61 5.19 -11.11
N ALA A 46 10.83 4.19 -10.69
CA ALA A 46 11.21 2.79 -10.77
C ALA A 46 10.07 1.99 -11.42
N THR A 47 10.41 1.19 -12.43
CA THR A 47 9.50 0.17 -12.97
C THR A 47 9.76 -1.14 -12.25
N ILE A 48 8.72 -1.70 -11.65
CA ILE A 48 8.76 -2.93 -10.86
C ILE A 48 8.03 -4.00 -11.64
N SER A 49 8.75 -5.06 -12.01
CA SER A 49 8.18 -6.19 -12.74
C SER A 49 7.62 -7.24 -11.79
N PHE A 50 6.51 -7.83 -12.20
CA PHE A 50 5.93 -8.99 -11.53
C PHE A 50 6.69 -10.27 -11.91
N SER A 51 6.58 -11.28 -11.06
CA SER A 51 7.19 -12.60 -11.24
C SER A 51 6.66 -13.29 -12.50
N ASN A 52 5.39 -13.11 -12.81
CA ASN A 52 4.72 -13.56 -14.04
C ASN A 52 3.69 -12.51 -14.51
N ALA A 53 3.20 -12.66 -15.73
CA ALA A 53 2.08 -11.86 -16.20
C ALA A 53 0.78 -12.26 -15.47
N PHE A 54 0.00 -11.27 -15.06
CA PHE A 54 -1.38 -11.45 -14.59
C PHE A 54 -2.34 -11.67 -15.77
N GLU A 55 -3.52 -12.24 -15.50
CA GLU A 55 -4.56 -12.41 -16.51
C GLU A 55 -5.20 -11.06 -16.85
N ASN A 56 -5.47 -10.23 -15.85
CA ASN A 56 -5.93 -8.85 -15.97
C ASN A 56 -4.91 -7.85 -15.43
N ILE A 57 -5.20 -6.55 -15.55
CA ILE A 57 -4.38 -5.52 -14.90
C ILE A 57 -4.65 -5.62 -13.39
N PRO A 58 -3.65 -5.97 -12.56
CA PRO A 58 -3.85 -6.13 -11.13
C PRO A 58 -4.04 -4.77 -10.45
N GLN A 59 -4.54 -4.80 -9.23
CA GLN A 59 -4.52 -3.66 -8.33
C GLN A 59 -3.29 -3.72 -7.44
N VAL A 60 -2.63 -2.57 -7.27
CA VAL A 60 -1.33 -2.51 -6.57
C VAL A 60 -1.43 -1.59 -5.36
N PHE A 61 -0.95 -2.07 -4.23
CA PHE A 61 -0.66 -1.24 -3.06
C PHE A 61 0.72 -1.57 -2.51
N PHE A 62 1.20 -0.75 -1.57
CA PHE A 62 2.41 -1.04 -0.82
C PHE A 62 2.22 -0.62 0.64
N TYR A 63 3.07 -1.17 1.50
CA TYR A 63 3.32 -0.61 2.82
C TYR A 63 4.81 -0.27 2.97
N LEU A 64 5.09 0.62 3.91
CA LEU A 64 6.44 1.02 4.26
C LEU A 64 7.09 -0.08 5.12
N GLU A 65 8.05 -0.80 4.54
CA GLU A 65 8.78 -1.85 5.28
C GLU A 65 9.95 -1.26 6.07
N TYR A 66 10.62 -0.26 5.50
CA TYR A 66 11.73 0.42 6.17
C TYR A 66 11.88 1.87 5.67
N LEU A 67 12.27 2.75 6.59
CA LEU A 67 12.50 4.17 6.32
C LEU A 67 13.67 4.69 7.17
N ASP A 68 14.65 5.28 6.50
CA ASP A 68 15.78 5.98 7.11
C ASP A 68 15.85 7.43 6.59
N ILE A 69 15.77 8.39 7.50
CA ILE A 69 15.59 9.82 7.25
C ILE A 69 16.48 10.63 8.16
N SER A 70 16.97 11.77 7.70
CA SER A 70 17.83 12.65 8.51
C SER A 70 17.08 13.43 9.59
N THR A 71 15.81 13.77 9.35
CA THR A 71 14.96 14.51 10.29
C THR A 71 13.51 14.02 10.19
N SER A 72 12.71 14.25 11.24
CA SER A 72 11.29 13.84 11.22
C SER A 72 10.41 14.71 10.31
N GLU A 73 10.90 15.85 9.84
CA GLU A 73 10.18 16.76 8.95
C GLU A 73 10.28 16.25 7.52
N MET A 74 9.62 15.14 7.25
CA MET A 74 9.72 14.47 5.98
C MET A 74 8.60 14.90 5.04
N GLU A 75 8.99 15.32 3.83
CA GLU A 75 8.04 15.67 2.78
C GLU A 75 8.45 14.95 1.49
N PHE A 76 8.02 13.69 1.33
CA PHE A 76 8.07 12.99 0.05
C PHE A 76 6.68 12.66 -0.47
N TYR A 77 6.49 12.69 -1.78
CA TYR A 77 5.28 12.26 -2.45
C TYR A 77 5.55 10.93 -3.13
N LEU A 78 4.61 10.01 -2.98
CA LEU A 78 4.65 8.70 -3.62
C LEU A 78 3.46 8.57 -4.55
N SER A 79 3.69 7.98 -5.72
CA SER A 79 2.63 7.65 -6.65
C SER A 79 2.90 6.32 -7.34
N ILE A 80 1.82 5.60 -7.64
CA ILE A 80 1.81 4.49 -8.58
C ILE A 80 1.24 5.01 -9.89
N THR A 81 1.95 4.78 -10.98
CA THR A 81 1.52 5.12 -12.32
C THR A 81 1.67 3.89 -13.22
N THR A 82 0.88 3.86 -14.30
CA THR A 82 1.01 2.86 -15.37
C THR A 82 1.09 1.42 -14.86
N ILE A 83 -0.03 0.88 -14.38
CA ILE A 83 -0.12 -0.53 -14.02
C ILE A 83 -0.47 -1.33 -15.28
N THR A 84 0.35 -2.33 -15.58
CA THR A 84 0.17 -3.26 -16.70
C THR A 84 0.01 -4.68 -16.17
N LYS A 85 -0.15 -5.66 -17.05
CA LYS A 85 -0.21 -7.08 -16.64
C LYS A 85 1.14 -7.63 -16.15
N THR A 86 2.25 -6.94 -16.41
CA THR A 86 3.61 -7.45 -16.14
C THR A 86 4.43 -6.54 -15.24
N SER A 87 3.98 -5.32 -14.98
CA SER A 87 4.70 -4.34 -14.17
C SER A 87 3.83 -3.18 -13.71
N PHE A 88 4.36 -2.41 -12.78
CA PHE A 88 3.87 -1.07 -12.45
C PHE A 88 5.03 -0.09 -12.31
N THR A 89 4.73 1.21 -12.38
CA THR A 89 5.72 2.27 -12.12
C THR A 89 5.43 2.91 -10.77
N ALA A 90 6.47 3.04 -9.93
CA ALA A 90 6.44 3.81 -8.70
C ALA A 90 7.31 5.06 -8.85
N ILE A 91 6.82 6.20 -8.36
CA ILE A 91 7.54 7.48 -8.38
C ILE A 91 7.63 8.03 -6.97
N VAL A 92 8.85 8.34 -6.54
CA VAL A 92 9.15 9.02 -5.27
C VAL A 92 9.66 10.42 -5.58
N ASN A 93 9.02 11.45 -5.04
CA ASN A 93 9.45 12.85 -5.15
C ASN A 93 9.74 13.40 -3.76
N CYS A 94 10.92 13.95 -3.51
CA CYS A 94 11.40 14.33 -2.19
C CYS A 94 11.63 15.83 -2.15
N ARG A 95 10.92 16.60 -1.32
CA ARG A 95 10.98 18.06 -1.39
C ARG A 95 12.11 18.68 -0.59
N LYS A 96 12.23 18.30 0.68
CA LYS A 96 13.10 19.01 1.63
C LYS A 96 14.19 18.12 2.19
N ASN A 97 13.86 17.40 3.26
CA ASN A 97 14.83 16.66 4.04
C ASN A 97 15.25 15.35 3.37
N ARG A 98 16.49 14.93 3.66
CA ARG A 98 17.11 13.76 3.05
C ARG A 98 16.49 12.46 3.56
N ILE A 99 16.15 11.59 2.62
CA ILE A 99 15.81 10.19 2.86
C ILE A 99 16.98 9.34 2.38
N TYR A 100 17.57 8.58 3.28
CA TYR A 100 18.67 7.67 2.96
C TYR A 100 18.15 6.37 2.34
N THR A 101 17.09 5.83 2.93
CA THR A 101 16.48 4.58 2.49
C THR A 101 14.97 4.62 2.64
N LEU A 102 14.28 4.17 1.60
CA LEU A 102 12.85 3.91 1.55
C LEU A 102 12.63 2.51 0.95
N GLN A 103 12.26 1.55 1.78
CA GLN A 103 11.92 0.20 1.32
C GLN A 103 10.40 0.02 1.35
N LEU A 104 9.83 -0.24 0.19
CA LEU A 104 8.40 -0.45 0.02
C LEU A 104 8.14 -1.92 -0.29
N ARG A 105 7.35 -2.59 0.55
CA ARG A 105 6.79 -3.89 0.17
C ARG A 105 5.55 -3.66 -0.66
N TRP A 106 5.54 -4.17 -1.88
CA TRP A 106 4.40 -4.05 -2.78
C TRP A 106 3.61 -5.35 -2.85
N PHE A 107 2.32 -5.21 -3.16
CA PHE A 107 1.37 -6.29 -3.42
C PHE A 107 0.63 -5.96 -4.70
N ALA A 108 0.50 -6.93 -5.59
CA ALA A 108 -0.31 -6.87 -6.79
C ALA A 108 -1.36 -7.98 -6.72
N ILE A 109 -2.64 -7.63 -6.91
CA ILE A 109 -3.78 -8.54 -6.77
C ILE A 109 -4.64 -8.47 -8.02
N ASP A 110 -4.84 -9.62 -8.67
CA ASP A 110 -5.78 -9.79 -9.78
C ASP A 110 -7.02 -10.55 -9.27
N ASP A 111 -7.81 -9.83 -8.46
CA ASP A 111 -9.09 -10.31 -7.94
C ASP A 111 -10.09 -9.15 -7.94
N GLN A 112 -11.15 -9.28 -8.73
CA GLN A 112 -12.20 -8.25 -8.87
C GLN A 112 -13.02 -8.06 -7.58
N ARG A 113 -12.92 -8.99 -6.64
CA ARG A 113 -13.61 -8.94 -5.33
C ARG A 113 -12.83 -8.10 -4.32
N ILE A 114 -11.62 -7.65 -4.67
CA ILE A 114 -10.83 -6.70 -3.90
C ILE A 114 -10.78 -5.39 -4.66
N GLU A 115 -10.74 -4.27 -3.94
CA GLU A 115 -10.55 -2.94 -4.50
C GLU A 115 -9.53 -2.17 -3.68
N VAL A 116 -8.58 -1.53 -4.35
CA VAL A 116 -7.51 -0.73 -3.76
C VAL A 116 -7.71 0.74 -4.11
N ILE A 117 -7.80 1.58 -3.08
CA ILE A 117 -7.98 3.02 -3.20
C ILE A 117 -6.74 3.70 -2.62
N SER A 118 -6.12 4.60 -3.39
CA SER A 118 -4.94 5.34 -2.94
C SER A 118 -5.30 6.75 -2.45
N ASN A 119 -4.78 7.14 -1.29
CA ASN A 119 -4.81 8.51 -0.78
C ASN A 119 -3.42 8.90 -0.26
N PHE A 120 -2.45 9.06 -1.17
CA PHE A 120 -1.03 9.21 -0.82
C PHE A 120 -0.64 10.50 -0.10
N ASN A 121 -1.38 11.58 -0.33
CA ASN A 121 -0.89 12.93 -0.05
C ASN A 121 -1.98 13.82 0.52
N MET A 122 -2.72 13.32 1.52
CA MET A 122 -3.72 14.14 2.19
C MET A 122 -3.04 15.19 3.07
N GLU A 123 -3.19 16.44 2.67
CA GLU A 123 -2.86 17.60 3.49
C GLU A 123 -4.06 17.94 4.39
N ASN A 124 -3.79 18.47 5.59
CA ASN A 124 -4.81 18.73 6.62
C ASN A 124 -5.66 17.49 6.91
N PRO A 125 -5.08 16.45 7.55
CA PRO A 125 -5.75 15.16 7.70
C PRO A 125 -7.10 15.25 8.42
N ASP A 126 -8.09 14.61 7.82
CA ASP A 126 -9.47 14.55 8.29
C ASP A 126 -10.14 13.28 7.76
N ASP A 127 -11.38 13.05 8.19
CA ASP A 127 -12.18 11.94 7.69
C ASP A 127 -12.40 12.08 6.17
N LYS A 128 -12.40 10.95 5.46
CA LYS A 128 -12.58 10.94 4.01
C LYS A 128 -13.39 9.74 3.55
N THR A 129 -14.39 10.02 2.72
CA THR A 129 -15.19 9.02 2.02
C THR A 129 -14.71 8.87 0.59
N PHE A 130 -14.54 7.62 0.16
CA PHE A 130 -14.15 7.26 -1.19
C PHE A 130 -15.28 6.46 -1.85
N PRO A 131 -15.56 6.71 -3.14
CA PRO A 131 -16.44 5.81 -3.88
C PRO A 131 -15.74 4.46 -4.07
N ILE A 132 -16.52 3.37 -4.01
CA ILE A 132 -16.05 2.02 -4.35
C ILE A 132 -16.89 1.45 -5.49
N LYS A 133 -16.26 0.63 -6.33
CA LYS A 133 -16.89 -0.05 -7.46
C LYS A 133 -17.40 -1.43 -7.09
N ASN A 134 -16.80 -2.10 -6.11
CA ASN A 134 -17.24 -3.41 -5.66
C ASN A 134 -18.43 -3.29 -4.68
N PRO A 135 -19.67 -3.60 -5.11
CA PRO A 135 -20.85 -3.45 -4.26
C PRO A 135 -20.95 -4.49 -3.15
N ASN A 136 -20.15 -5.56 -3.25
CA ASN A 136 -20.13 -6.66 -2.30
C ASN A 136 -19.02 -6.49 -1.24
N ALA A 137 -18.25 -5.40 -1.28
CA ALA A 137 -17.22 -5.16 -0.27
C ALA A 137 -17.87 -5.01 1.12
N GLN A 138 -17.45 -5.85 2.06
CA GLN A 138 -17.96 -5.90 3.44
C GLN A 138 -16.84 -5.77 4.48
N SER A 139 -15.60 -5.98 4.04
CA SER A 139 -14.40 -5.95 4.89
C SER A 139 -13.32 -5.13 4.20
N GLY A 140 -12.34 -4.67 4.97
CA GLY A 140 -11.22 -3.94 4.39
C GLY A 140 -10.21 -3.48 5.41
N PHE A 141 -9.08 -2.99 4.93
CA PHE A 141 -7.95 -2.56 5.74
C PHE A 141 -7.37 -1.25 5.26
N VAL A 142 -6.72 -0.53 6.18
CA VAL A 142 -5.99 0.70 5.85
C VAL A 142 -4.50 0.42 5.99
N VAL A 143 -3.75 0.81 4.97
CA VAL A 143 -2.30 0.71 4.98
C VAL A 143 -1.73 2.10 5.01
N LEU A 144 -1.16 2.50 6.13
CA LEU A 144 -0.43 3.75 6.20
C LEU A 144 0.79 3.68 5.26
N THR A 145 1.09 4.77 4.58
CA THR A 145 2.24 4.82 3.66
C THR A 145 3.13 6.01 3.92
N ARG A 146 2.60 7.04 4.60
CA ARG A 146 3.28 8.30 4.80
C ARG A 146 2.74 9.05 6.00
N LEU A 147 3.65 9.67 6.75
CA LEU A 147 3.35 10.66 7.78
C LEU A 147 4.30 11.85 7.64
N CYS A 148 3.76 13.06 7.77
CA CYS A 148 4.54 14.29 7.96
C CYS A 148 4.05 14.98 9.23
N TYR A 149 4.94 15.26 10.17
CA TYR A 149 4.56 15.82 11.47
C TYR A 149 5.68 16.65 12.13
N THR A 150 5.30 17.64 12.94
CA THR A 150 6.22 18.64 13.53
C THR A 150 6.50 18.46 15.02
N GLY A 151 5.79 17.55 15.69
CA GLY A 151 5.87 17.33 17.14
C GLY A 151 5.21 16.02 17.54
N GLN A 152 4.89 15.84 18.82
CA GLN A 152 4.19 14.63 19.27
C GLN A 152 2.83 14.49 18.57
N ILE A 153 2.52 13.30 18.05
CA ILE A 153 1.25 12.98 17.40
C ILE A 153 0.59 11.78 18.09
N ASP A 154 -0.74 11.75 18.03
CA ASP A 154 -1.57 10.71 18.63
C ASP A 154 -2.95 10.72 17.93
N PHE A 155 -3.26 9.64 17.22
CA PHE A 155 -4.47 9.48 16.43
C PHE A 155 -4.81 8.00 16.19
N LEU A 156 -6.06 7.76 15.79
CA LEU A 156 -6.55 6.47 15.32
C LEU A 156 -6.97 6.59 13.86
N LEU A 157 -6.43 5.74 12.98
CA LEU A 157 -6.84 5.62 11.57
C LEU A 157 -7.60 4.31 11.38
N SER A 158 -8.83 4.40 10.87
CA SER A 158 -9.69 3.22 10.71
C SER A 158 -10.69 3.41 9.57
N ILE A 159 -11.19 2.32 9.01
CA ILE A 159 -12.42 2.37 8.21
C ILE A 159 -13.59 2.44 9.19
N SER A 160 -14.35 3.52 9.16
CA SER A 160 -15.51 3.71 10.04
C SER A 160 -16.80 3.16 9.43
N GLN A 161 -16.88 3.08 8.10
CA GLN A 161 -18.06 2.60 7.40
C GLN A 161 -17.70 2.03 6.03
N ILE A 162 -18.34 0.92 5.66
CA ILE A 162 -18.40 0.41 4.29
C ILE A 162 -19.88 0.32 3.91
N THR A 163 -20.22 0.85 2.74
CA THR A 163 -21.55 0.76 2.14
C THR A 163 -21.42 0.17 0.74
N THR A 164 -22.54 -0.09 0.06
CA THR A 164 -22.56 -0.65 -1.30
C THR A 164 -21.79 0.19 -2.33
N ASN A 165 -21.55 1.49 -2.08
CA ASN A 165 -20.91 2.37 -3.06
C ASN A 165 -19.82 3.27 -2.48
N SER A 166 -19.53 3.15 -1.19
CA SER A 166 -18.50 3.97 -0.57
C SER A 166 -17.85 3.33 0.65
N VAL A 167 -16.62 3.74 0.93
CA VAL A 167 -15.90 3.45 2.16
C VAL A 167 -15.48 4.76 2.81
N THR A 168 -15.69 4.89 4.11
CA THR A 168 -15.26 6.04 4.91
C THR A 168 -14.10 5.63 5.79
N VAL A 169 -13.02 6.40 5.70
CA VAL A 169 -11.86 6.32 6.60
C VAL A 169 -11.95 7.47 7.59
N SER A 170 -11.93 7.15 8.87
CA SER A 170 -11.95 8.11 9.96
C SER A 170 -10.58 8.25 10.62
N ILE A 171 -10.26 9.49 11.00
CA ILE A 171 -9.06 9.89 11.72
C ILE A 171 -9.49 10.46 13.07
N THR A 172 -9.54 9.60 14.09
CA THR A 172 -9.90 10.05 15.44
C THR A 172 -8.72 10.78 16.08
N LYS A 173 -8.95 12.03 16.49
CA LYS A 173 -7.92 12.97 16.94
C LYS A 173 -7.79 12.89 18.47
N VAL A 174 -6.58 12.72 18.99
CA VAL A 174 -6.34 12.89 20.43
C VAL A 174 -6.03 14.37 20.71
N ALA A 175 -6.75 14.94 21.67
CA ALA A 175 -6.70 16.37 21.98
C ALA A 175 -5.27 16.87 22.23
N GLY A 176 -4.93 18.02 21.64
CA GLY A 176 -3.62 18.69 21.81
C GLY A 176 -2.44 18.10 21.04
N LYS A 177 -2.52 16.85 20.58
CA LYS A 177 -1.42 16.16 19.87
C LYS A 177 -1.62 16.08 18.35
N PHE A 178 -2.86 16.14 17.88
CA PHE A 178 -3.15 16.00 16.46
C PHE A 178 -2.69 17.18 15.58
N SER A 179 -2.62 18.40 16.11
CA SER A 179 -2.23 19.60 15.36
C SER A 179 -0.82 19.56 14.77
N ASN A 180 0.02 18.64 15.28
CA ASN A 180 1.35 18.38 14.78
C ASN A 180 1.37 17.50 13.52
N LEU A 181 0.31 16.74 13.23
CA LEU A 181 0.18 15.96 11.99
C LEU A 181 -0.18 16.90 10.84
N LYS A 182 0.70 16.99 9.83
CA LYS A 182 0.55 17.91 8.69
C LYS A 182 0.04 17.22 7.44
N GLN A 183 0.52 16.01 7.19
CA GLN A 183 0.09 15.21 6.04
C GLN A 183 0.06 13.72 6.41
N ILE A 184 -0.85 12.99 5.78
CA ILE A 184 -0.97 11.54 5.89
C ILE A 184 -1.14 10.94 4.49
N GLY A 185 -0.55 9.77 4.28
CA GLY A 185 -0.77 8.96 3.09
C GLY A 185 -1.19 7.56 3.49
N TYR A 186 -2.18 6.99 2.82
CA TYR A 186 -2.62 5.62 3.06
C TYR A 186 -3.28 4.99 1.83
N PHE A 187 -3.34 3.66 1.81
CA PHE A 187 -4.27 2.90 0.96
C PHE A 187 -5.46 2.41 1.77
N VAL A 188 -6.59 2.27 1.10
CA VAL A 188 -7.75 1.53 1.59
C VAL A 188 -7.89 0.32 0.69
N VAL A 189 -7.88 -0.88 1.27
CA VAL A 189 -8.09 -2.12 0.54
C VAL A 189 -9.38 -2.73 1.04
N VAL A 190 -10.42 -2.78 0.21
CA VAL A 190 -11.75 -3.31 0.57
C VAL A 190 -12.07 -4.55 -0.25
N GLY A 191 -12.95 -5.41 0.25
CA GLY A 191 -13.35 -6.61 -0.46
C GLY A 191 -14.27 -7.51 0.35
N ILE A 192 -14.41 -8.75 -0.10
CA ILE A 192 -15.07 -9.82 0.66
C ILE A 192 -14.04 -10.57 1.51
N GLU A 193 -14.47 -11.11 2.65
CA GLU A 193 -13.59 -11.77 3.61
C GLU A 193 -12.82 -12.95 2.99
N GLU A 194 -13.49 -13.76 2.16
CA GLU A 194 -12.89 -14.93 1.51
C GLU A 194 -11.74 -14.56 0.57
N ALA A 195 -11.78 -13.37 -0.02
CA ALA A 195 -10.72 -12.90 -0.90
C ALA A 195 -9.44 -12.58 -0.10
N PHE A 196 -9.56 -12.10 1.13
CA PHE A 196 -8.40 -11.81 1.98
C PHE A 196 -7.72 -13.06 2.54
N ILE A 197 -8.50 -14.08 2.90
CA ILE A 197 -7.98 -15.37 3.40
C ILE A 197 -7.07 -16.03 2.36
N ASN A 198 -7.46 -16.00 1.08
CA ASN A 198 -6.72 -16.59 -0.03
C ASN A 198 -5.36 -15.93 -0.30
N LEU A 199 -5.15 -14.70 0.17
CA LEU A 199 -3.89 -13.97 -0.01
C LEU A 199 -2.84 -14.32 1.05
N GLY A 200 -3.17 -15.16 2.03
CA GLY A 200 -2.26 -15.50 3.14
C GLY A 200 -1.87 -14.28 4.00
N LEU A 201 -2.55 -13.15 3.80
CA LEU A 201 -2.41 -11.96 4.62
C LEU A 201 -3.04 -12.28 5.98
N LYS A 202 -2.24 -12.27 7.05
CA LYS A 202 -2.79 -12.31 8.40
C LYS A 202 -3.65 -11.07 8.57
N SER A 203 -4.95 -11.24 8.60
CA SER A 203 -5.91 -10.19 8.95
C SER A 203 -5.67 -9.79 10.41
N VAL A 204 -4.92 -8.72 10.63
CA VAL A 204 -4.87 -8.07 11.95
C VAL A 204 -6.11 -7.19 12.02
N THR A 205 -7.11 -7.61 12.79
CA THR A 205 -8.46 -7.03 12.75
C THR A 205 -8.62 -5.82 13.71
N GLY A 206 -7.86 -4.74 13.51
CA GLY A 206 -7.78 -3.62 14.44
C GLY A 206 -7.76 -2.25 13.76
N ALA A 207 -8.11 -1.20 14.52
CA ALA A 207 -7.89 0.16 14.09
C ALA A 207 -6.44 0.56 14.36
N PHE A 208 -5.76 1.18 13.38
CA PHE A 208 -4.38 1.62 13.55
C PHE A 208 -4.33 2.75 14.57
N SER A 209 -3.85 2.42 15.77
CA SER A 209 -3.55 3.43 16.77
C SER A 209 -2.09 3.81 16.65
N SER A 210 -1.84 5.09 16.42
CA SER A 210 -0.47 5.58 16.50
C SER A 210 0.06 5.46 17.94
N GLY A 211 -0.81 5.43 18.95
CA GLY A 211 -0.39 5.74 20.31
C GLY A 211 0.35 7.09 20.37
N SER A 212 1.07 7.30 21.47
CA SER A 212 1.84 8.53 21.66
C SER A 212 3.22 8.44 21.00
N PHE A 213 3.37 8.98 19.80
CA PHE A 213 4.66 9.09 19.13
C PHE A 213 5.29 10.48 19.30
N ALA A 214 6.47 10.53 19.90
CA ALA A 214 7.29 11.73 19.93
C ALA A 214 8.07 11.90 18.62
N LYS A 215 8.39 13.15 18.26
CA LYS A 215 9.33 13.46 17.18
C LYS A 215 10.69 12.85 17.49
N GLN A 216 11.13 11.96 16.61
CA GLN A 216 12.43 11.31 16.74
C GLN A 216 13.15 11.28 15.39
N PRO A 217 14.42 11.71 15.34
CA PRO A 217 15.24 11.54 14.14
C PRO A 217 15.57 10.05 13.95
N ASN A 218 15.66 9.62 12.70
CA ASN A 218 16.17 8.30 12.30
C ASN A 218 15.43 7.09 12.91
N ARG A 219 14.13 7.22 13.30
CA ARG A 219 13.36 6.11 13.85
C ARG A 219 12.42 5.48 12.84
N TRP A 220 12.36 4.15 12.90
CA TRP A 220 11.56 3.28 12.05
C TRP A 220 10.07 3.41 12.36
N PHE A 221 9.26 3.50 11.31
CA PHE A 221 7.83 3.23 11.40
C PHE A 221 7.61 1.80 10.95
N VAL A 222 7.24 0.92 11.89
CA VAL A 222 6.62 -0.35 11.52
C VAL A 222 5.16 -0.01 11.22
N ILE A 223 4.81 -0.02 9.93
CA ILE A 223 3.42 0.14 9.55
C ILE A 223 2.76 -1.24 9.61
N ALA A 224 1.82 -1.39 10.54
CA ALA A 224 0.97 -2.56 10.60
C ALA A 224 -0.05 -2.52 9.44
N LEU A 225 -0.15 -3.64 8.71
CA LEU A 225 -1.29 -3.95 7.85
C LEU A 225 -2.46 -4.27 8.79
N GLU A 226 -3.44 -3.39 8.92
CA GLU A 226 -4.57 -3.62 9.84
C GLU A 226 -5.92 -3.53 9.12
N GLY A 227 -6.62 -4.67 9.09
CA GLY A 227 -7.95 -4.86 8.51
C GLY A 227 -9.09 -4.87 9.49
N LEU A 228 -10.30 -4.89 8.94
CA LEU A 228 -11.57 -4.93 9.66
C LEU A 228 -12.40 -6.06 9.08
N ASN A 229 -12.90 -6.93 9.97
CA ASN A 229 -14.02 -7.81 9.71
C ASN A 229 -15.25 -7.15 10.34
N TYR A 230 -16.29 -6.89 9.53
CA TYR A 230 -17.62 -6.58 10.02
C TYR A 230 -18.45 -7.85 9.95
N SER A 231 -18.70 -8.49 11.10
CA SER A 231 -19.73 -9.50 11.16
C SER A 231 -21.09 -8.81 11.10
N ASN A 232 -21.83 -9.03 10.01
CA ASN A 232 -23.25 -8.69 9.97
C ASN A 232 -23.97 -9.56 11.00
N ASN A 233 -24.38 -8.96 12.11
CA ASN A 233 -25.55 -9.47 12.85
C ASN A 233 -26.81 -8.93 12.18
#